data_AF-A0AAE7BH70-F1
#
_entry.id   AF-A0AAE7BH70-F1
#
_cell.length_a   1.000
_cell.length_b   1.000
_cell.length_c   1.000
_cell.angle_alpha   90.00
_cell.angle_beta   90.00
_cell.angle_gamma   90.00
#
_symmetry.space_group_name_H-M   'P 1'
#
loop_
_entity.id
_entity.type
_entity.pdbx_description
1 polymer ?
#
loop_
_entity_poly.entity_id
_entity_poly.type
_entity_poly.pdbx_seq_one_letter_code
_entity_poly.pdbx_strand_id
1 'polypeptide(L)'
;MNKLKIIKPKTRPIQIEPWFFRYLNEGQLKVVAAILSHADIKDRQSNSFPSNRVIAFYCGFGNFEKGSKAYEKYEKIEDDEKIKFKNEKMKNAIITVANIKKSLEKIGLLKREYVGPKGKQIVYMTLDLEWKKEQYLKEHDEFFNDVKYEDKEDEKENIAKELAELQRLNEEGNISKDNLANRLKNLSNKINASNTENSQVPLEDIEKVATYIMNTSKVQNKIDEGIIENKEAYKKSIIKSISNNSFNGVDKYYEALVKKEQKDILETLTISLEQNENENFYQKNILYFKDLIFTNNIFLATYQSKDKNFSKKYIISDEKIKYYLHSSYFYTKQNKELLDNYNQAIKNYQELINTHNSKNNSS
;
A
#
# COMPACT_ATOMS: atom_id res chain seq x y z
N MET A 1 -28.01 26.90 39.07
CA MET A 1 -26.63 26.60 38.64
C MET A 1 -26.15 27.72 37.73
N ASN A 2 -25.25 28.60 38.22
CA ASN A 2 -24.63 29.62 37.36
C ASN A 2 -23.69 28.93 36.36
N LYS A 3 -24.07 28.94 35.08
CA LYS A 3 -23.17 28.55 33.98
C LYS A 3 -22.00 29.55 33.95
N LEU A 4 -20.80 29.08 34.28
CA LEU A 4 -19.56 29.85 34.18
C LEU A 4 -19.43 30.40 32.74
N LYS A 5 -19.63 31.70 32.57
CA LYS A 5 -19.48 32.38 31.27
C LYS A 5 -18.00 32.77 31.15
N ILE A 6 -17.21 31.94 30.48
CA ILE A 6 -15.80 32.25 30.20
C ILE A 6 -15.75 33.38 29.17
N ILE A 7 -15.50 34.59 29.62
CA ILE A 7 -15.17 35.73 28.75
C ILE A 7 -13.73 35.52 28.30
N LYS A 8 -13.53 34.99 27.08
CA LYS A 8 -12.18 34.82 26.52
C LYS A 8 -11.59 36.20 26.19
N PRO A 9 -10.42 36.58 26.71
CA PRO A 9 -9.75 37.81 26.29
C PRO A 9 -9.42 37.76 24.79
N LYS A 10 -9.33 38.92 24.13
CA LYS A 10 -9.03 39.08 22.69
C LYS A 10 -7.60 38.66 22.28
N THR A 11 -6.81 38.10 23.20
CA THR A 11 -5.48 37.57 22.90
C THR A 11 -5.60 36.15 22.37
N ARG A 12 -4.92 35.83 21.25
CA ARG A 12 -4.84 34.46 20.74
C ARG A 12 -4.31 33.56 21.87
N PRO A 13 -4.96 32.44 22.19
CA PRO A 13 -4.40 31.52 23.18
C PRO A 13 -3.07 30.96 22.67
N ILE A 14 -2.09 30.85 23.58
CA ILE A 14 -0.83 30.16 23.28
C ILE A 14 -1.18 28.71 22.93
N GLN A 15 -0.91 28.32 21.69
CA GLN A 15 -1.13 26.95 21.24
C GLN A 15 -0.01 26.09 21.81
N ILE A 16 -0.36 25.24 22.77
CA ILE A 16 0.52 24.22 23.33
C ILE A 16 0.03 22.88 22.79
N GLU A 17 0.95 22.12 22.22
CA GLU A 17 0.62 20.87 21.58
C GLU A 17 0.19 19.78 22.59
N PRO A 18 -0.81 18.94 22.27
CA PRO A 18 -1.35 17.94 23.19
C PRO A 18 -0.30 16.98 23.77
N TRP A 19 0.68 16.58 22.97
CA TRP A 19 1.73 15.65 23.39
C TRP A 19 2.67 16.24 24.44
N PHE A 20 2.80 17.56 24.52
CA PHE A 20 3.54 18.20 25.61
C PHE A 20 2.87 17.95 26.97
N PHE A 21 1.54 17.97 27.03
CA PHE A 21 0.81 17.63 28.27
C PHE A 21 0.92 16.16 28.65
N ARG A 22 1.17 15.27 27.69
CA ARG A 22 1.34 13.83 27.95
C ARG A 22 2.74 13.47 28.40
N TYR A 23 3.77 14.01 27.77
CA TYR A 23 5.14 13.52 27.96
C TYR A 23 6.04 14.46 28.76
N LEU A 24 5.60 15.69 29.08
CA LEU A 24 6.35 16.59 29.93
C LEU A 24 5.79 16.63 31.35
N ASN A 25 6.69 16.77 32.33
CA ASN A 25 6.27 17.10 33.69
C ASN A 25 5.86 18.59 33.80
N GLU A 26 5.22 18.94 34.90
CA GLU A 26 4.70 20.29 35.14
C GLU A 26 5.77 21.40 34.98
N GLY A 27 6.98 21.17 35.50
CA GLY A 27 8.07 22.16 35.41
C GLY A 27 8.58 22.35 33.98
N GLN A 28 8.72 21.25 33.23
CA GLN A 28 9.06 21.26 31.81
C GLN A 28 7.99 21.97 30.98
N LEU A 29 6.72 21.64 31.21
CA LEU A 29 5.59 22.25 30.52
C LEU A 29 5.51 23.77 30.79
N LYS A 30 5.72 24.21 32.04
CA LYS A 30 5.80 25.64 32.39
C LYS A 30 6.90 26.35 31.62
N VAL A 31 8.08 25.76 31.53
CA VAL A 31 9.22 26.33 30.77
C VAL A 31 8.92 26.41 29.27
N VAL A 32 8.33 25.37 28.68
CA VAL A 32 7.93 25.35 27.26
C VAL A 32 6.86 26.43 27.01
N ALA A 33 5.83 26.50 27.84
CA ALA A 33 4.79 27.52 27.75
C ALA A 33 5.37 28.94 27.86
N ALA A 34 6.32 29.17 28.77
CA ALA A 34 7.00 30.46 28.92
C ALA A 34 7.83 30.84 27.68
N ILE A 35 8.49 29.87 27.04
CA ILE A 35 9.23 30.09 25.79
C ILE A 35 8.27 30.50 24.66
N LEU A 36 7.16 29.76 24.50
CA LEU A 36 6.14 30.06 23.49
C LEU A 36 5.46 31.42 23.74
N SER A 37 5.13 31.71 25.00
CA SER A 37 4.56 33.00 25.41
C SER A 37 5.49 34.16 25.07
N HIS A 38 6.79 33.99 25.32
CA HIS A 38 7.77 35.03 25.00
C HIS A 38 7.89 35.26 23.51
N ALA A 39 7.85 34.19 22.70
CA ALA A 39 7.89 34.27 21.25
C ALA A 39 6.64 34.97 20.67
N ASP A 40 5.47 34.79 21.28
CA ASP A 40 4.21 35.42 20.83
C ASP A 40 4.14 36.92 21.21
N ILE A 41 4.73 37.32 22.36
CA ILE A 41 4.68 38.71 22.85
C ILE A 41 5.73 39.62 22.18
N LYS A 42 6.93 39.11 21.87
CA LYS A 42 7.98 39.90 21.20
C LYS A 42 7.81 39.81 19.68
N ASP A 43 7.18 40.83 19.12
CA ASP A 43 7.00 41.00 17.67
C ASP A 43 8.33 40.87 16.88
N ARG A 44 8.44 39.78 16.11
CA ARG A 44 9.04 39.57 14.76
C ARG A 44 10.37 40.19 14.31
N GLN A 45 11.07 41.02 15.10
CA GLN A 45 12.30 41.69 14.66
C GLN A 45 13.59 41.22 15.37
N SER A 46 13.50 40.51 16.49
CA SER A 46 14.68 39.91 17.14
C SER A 46 14.41 38.45 17.49
N ASN A 47 15.06 37.52 16.80
CA ASN A 47 15.09 36.09 17.12
C ASN A 47 15.90 35.81 18.41
N SER A 48 15.61 36.52 19.50
CA SER A 48 16.31 36.37 20.77
C SER A 48 15.57 35.35 21.64
N PHE A 49 16.22 34.22 21.93
CA PHE A 49 15.71 33.24 22.89
C PHE A 49 15.62 33.87 24.30
N PRO A 50 14.55 33.64 25.10
CA PRO A 50 14.41 34.26 26.41
C PRO A 50 15.51 33.84 27.38
N SER A 51 15.98 34.79 28.19
CA SER A 51 16.94 34.50 29.26
C SER A 51 16.29 33.62 30.35
N ASN A 52 17.10 32.87 31.08
CA ASN A 52 16.60 32.01 32.17
C ASN A 52 15.84 32.81 33.25
N ARG A 53 16.20 34.08 33.46
CA ARG A 53 15.52 34.99 34.39
C ARG A 53 14.11 35.35 33.90
N VAL A 54 13.97 35.63 32.60
CA VAL A 54 12.68 35.92 31.97
C VAL A 54 11.77 34.69 32.01
N ILE A 55 12.30 33.52 31.68
CA ILE A 55 11.55 32.26 31.78
C ILE A 55 11.13 31.98 33.22
N ALA A 56 12.02 32.18 34.21
CA ALA A 56 11.71 31.97 35.62
C ALA A 56 10.54 32.86 36.08
N PHE A 57 10.53 34.13 35.64
CA PHE A 57 9.42 35.05 35.88
C PHE A 57 8.11 34.54 35.29
N TYR A 58 8.08 34.18 34.00
CA TYR A 58 6.86 33.66 33.35
C TYR A 58 6.36 32.35 33.99
N CYS A 59 7.26 31.48 34.43
CA CYS A 59 6.91 30.23 35.11
C CYS A 59 6.41 30.45 36.55
N GLY A 60 6.52 31.67 37.09
CA GLY A 60 6.29 31.96 38.51
C GLY A 60 7.31 31.30 39.44
N PHE A 61 8.45 30.85 38.91
CA PHE A 61 9.48 30.22 39.73
C PHE A 61 10.12 31.26 40.65
N GLY A 62 10.21 30.93 41.94
CA GLY A 62 10.71 31.83 42.95
C GLY A 62 9.67 32.80 43.51
N ASN A 63 8.44 32.81 42.98
CA ASN A 63 7.32 33.49 43.64
C ASN A 63 6.97 32.77 44.94
N PHE A 64 6.56 33.54 45.94
CA PHE A 64 6.09 33.03 47.22
C PHE A 64 4.85 33.85 47.61
N GLU A 65 3.72 33.18 47.73
CA GLU A 65 2.43 33.81 47.97
C GLU A 65 2.11 33.88 49.47
N LYS A 66 1.20 34.79 49.83
CA LYS A 66 0.66 34.91 51.18
C LYS A 66 0.10 33.56 51.64
N GLY A 67 0.48 33.11 52.83
CA GLY A 67 0.11 31.80 53.36
C GLY A 67 1.07 30.65 53.01
N SER A 68 2.15 30.90 52.24
CA SER A 68 3.22 29.92 52.05
C SER A 68 4.27 30.00 53.17
N LYS A 69 4.89 28.87 53.53
CA LYS A 69 6.01 28.82 54.50
C LYS A 69 7.16 29.77 54.13
N ALA A 70 7.39 29.96 52.83
CA ALA A 70 8.40 30.88 52.33
C ALA A 70 8.02 32.35 52.56
N TYR A 71 6.74 32.68 52.46
CA TYR A 71 6.22 34.01 52.75
C TYR A 71 6.22 34.30 54.26
N GLU A 72 5.85 33.32 55.10
CA GLU A 72 5.99 33.45 56.57
C GLU A 72 7.44 33.71 57.00
N LYS A 73 8.41 33.06 56.34
CA LYS A 73 9.83 33.32 56.58
C LYS A 73 10.24 34.72 56.10
N TYR A 74 9.64 35.21 55.02
CA TYR A 74 9.90 36.54 54.47
C TYR A 74 9.32 37.68 55.34
N GLU A 75 8.20 37.46 56.03
CA GLU A 75 7.63 38.48 56.94
C GLU A 75 8.42 38.61 58.24
N LYS A 76 9.12 37.55 58.67
CA LYS A 76 9.86 37.48 59.94
C LYS A 76 11.31 38.03 59.86
N ILE A 77 11.77 38.45 58.69
CA ILE A 77 13.13 38.98 58.48
C ILE A 77 13.12 40.51 58.35
N GLU A 78 14.26 41.13 58.65
CA GLU A 78 14.45 42.59 58.54
C GLU A 78 14.45 43.08 57.09
N ASP A 79 14.17 44.36 56.87
CA ASP A 79 13.97 44.93 55.53
C ASP A 79 15.22 44.81 54.62
N ASP A 80 16.43 44.92 55.16
CA ASP A 80 17.68 44.72 54.43
C ASP A 80 17.90 43.24 54.03
N GLU A 81 17.38 42.31 54.83
CA GLU A 81 17.47 40.86 54.56
C GLU A 81 16.39 40.39 53.59
N LYS A 82 15.24 41.09 53.51
CA LYS A 82 14.19 40.82 52.51
C LYS A 82 14.70 40.93 51.08
N ILE A 83 15.58 41.90 50.80
CA ILE A 83 16.20 42.06 49.49
C ILE A 83 17.10 40.86 49.16
N LYS A 84 17.92 40.42 50.11
CA LYS A 84 18.79 39.24 49.96
C LYS A 84 17.96 37.98 49.72
N PHE A 85 16.88 37.78 50.50
CA PHE A 85 15.98 36.65 50.36
C PHE A 85 15.32 36.58 48.98
N LYS A 86 14.82 37.72 48.45
CA LYS A 86 14.26 37.80 47.10
C LYS A 86 15.30 37.47 46.03
N ASN A 87 16.52 37.97 46.18
CA ASN A 87 17.62 37.69 45.26
C ASN A 87 18.03 36.21 45.26
N GLU A 88 18.08 35.57 46.43
CA GLU A 88 18.34 34.13 46.54
C GLU A 88 17.23 33.29 45.89
N LYS A 89 15.96 33.65 46.13
CA LYS A 89 14.82 32.98 45.48
C LYS A 89 14.88 33.08 43.96
N MET A 90 15.18 34.28 43.44
CA MET A 90 15.36 34.49 42.01
C MET A 90 16.57 33.71 41.46
N LYS A 91 17.70 33.66 42.19
CA LYS A 91 18.87 32.87 41.79
C LYS A 91 18.55 31.38 41.70
N ASN A 92 17.84 30.84 42.69
CA ASN A 92 17.39 29.46 42.68
C ASN A 92 16.42 29.18 41.53
N ALA A 93 15.48 30.10 41.27
CA ALA A 93 14.56 29.99 40.14
C ALA A 93 15.29 29.95 38.78
N ILE A 94 16.31 30.80 38.59
CA ILE A 94 17.15 30.81 37.39
C ILE A 94 17.89 29.47 37.21
N ILE A 95 18.42 28.90 38.31
CA ILE A 95 19.08 27.59 38.29
C ILE A 95 18.09 26.48 37.94
N THR A 96 16.88 26.51 38.50
CA THR A 96 15.80 25.57 38.17
C THR A 96 15.48 25.59 36.67
N VAL A 97 15.31 26.78 36.08
CA VAL A 97 15.12 26.91 34.63
C VAL A 97 16.30 26.33 33.86
N ALA A 98 17.53 26.62 34.26
CA ALA A 98 18.72 26.11 33.58
C ALA A 98 18.76 24.57 33.58
N ASN A 99 18.40 23.94 34.70
CA ASN A 99 18.34 22.48 34.82
C ASN A 99 17.20 21.89 33.98
N ILE A 100 16.03 22.53 33.97
CA ILE A 100 14.91 22.10 33.13
C ILE A 100 15.28 22.21 31.64
N LYS A 101 15.92 23.30 31.20
CA LYS A 101 16.41 23.43 29.81
C LYS A 101 17.38 22.31 29.43
N LYS A 102 18.33 21.98 30.29
CA LYS A 102 19.22 20.81 30.08
C LYS A 102 18.45 19.50 29.96
N SER A 103 17.40 19.33 30.76
CA SER A 103 16.51 18.17 30.67
C SER A 103 15.76 18.13 29.34
N LEU A 104 15.20 19.26 28.90
CA LEU A 104 14.54 19.42 27.60
C LEU A 104 15.48 19.16 26.42
N GLU A 105 16.76 19.52 26.54
CA GLU A 105 17.80 19.19 25.57
C GLU A 105 18.10 17.69 25.54
N LYS A 106 18.22 17.06 26.72
CA LYS A 106 18.49 15.62 26.83
C LYS A 106 17.40 14.77 26.20
N ILE A 107 16.13 15.18 26.31
CA ILE A 107 14.99 14.48 25.69
C ILE A 107 14.80 14.85 24.20
N GLY A 108 15.60 15.79 23.68
CA GLY A 108 15.58 16.19 22.27
C GLY A 108 14.50 17.21 21.88
N LEU A 109 13.72 17.73 22.85
CA LEU A 109 12.70 18.75 22.60
C LEU A 109 13.30 20.14 22.35
N LEU A 110 14.41 20.46 23.04
CA LEU A 110 15.15 21.71 22.81
C LEU A 110 16.49 21.39 22.15
N LYS A 111 16.80 22.02 21.01
CA LYS A 111 18.07 21.81 20.29
C LYS A 111 18.93 23.05 20.37
N ARG A 112 20.25 22.87 20.55
CA ARG A 112 21.25 23.94 20.50
C ARG A 112 21.95 23.91 19.15
N GLU A 113 21.94 25.04 18.47
CA GLU A 113 22.62 25.21 17.20
C GLU A 113 23.77 26.20 17.36
N TYR A 114 24.97 25.77 17.01
CA TYR A 114 26.18 26.59 17.05
C TYR A 114 26.45 27.12 15.65
N VAL A 115 26.35 28.43 15.46
CA VAL A 115 26.59 29.09 14.17
C VAL A 115 27.87 29.90 14.25
N GLY A 116 28.79 29.66 13.32
CA GLY A 116 30.05 30.41 13.17
C GLY A 116 31.32 29.63 13.52
N PRO A 117 32.50 30.27 13.34
CA PRO A 117 33.79 29.64 13.55
C PRO A 117 34.10 29.43 15.04
N LYS A 118 34.80 28.34 15.37
CA LYS A 118 35.21 27.97 16.73
C LYS A 118 35.87 29.16 17.45
N GLY A 119 35.30 29.59 18.58
CA GLY A 119 35.75 30.76 19.34
C GLY A 119 34.95 32.06 19.11
N LYS A 120 34.11 32.14 18.06
CA LYS A 120 33.13 33.22 17.82
C LYS A 120 31.74 32.67 17.50
N GLN A 121 31.38 31.54 18.11
CA GLN A 121 30.10 30.87 17.85
C GLN A 121 28.94 31.58 18.55
N ILE A 122 27.85 31.76 17.83
CA ILE A 122 26.56 32.18 18.38
C ILE A 122 25.74 30.90 18.63
N VAL A 123 25.13 30.82 19.81
CA VAL A 123 24.29 29.67 20.20
C VAL A 123 22.83 30.06 20.07
N TYR A 124 22.12 29.36 19.19
CA TYR A 124 20.67 29.45 19.05
C TYR A 124 20.01 28.26 19.72
N MET A 125 18.76 28.45 20.16
CA MET A 125 17.94 27.39 20.72
C MET A 125 16.64 27.29 19.94
N THR A 126 16.32 26.07 19.50
CA THR A 126 15.12 25.77 18.71
C THR A 126 14.26 24.78 19.50
N LEU A 127 12.96 25.09 19.62
CA LEU A 127 11.97 24.22 20.23
C LEU A 127 11.29 23.39 19.13
N ASP A 128 11.35 22.06 19.25
CA ASP A 128 10.77 21.15 18.27
C ASP A 128 9.28 20.91 18.58
N LEU A 129 8.40 21.60 17.87
CA LEU A 129 6.95 21.47 18.09
C LEU A 129 6.46 20.05 17.76
N GLU A 130 7.03 19.40 16.76
CA GLU A 130 6.63 18.07 16.29
C GLU A 130 7.21 16.93 17.16
N TRP A 131 7.95 17.27 18.24
CA TRP A 131 8.55 16.30 19.14
C TRP A 131 7.50 15.36 19.73
N LYS A 132 7.69 14.04 19.54
CA LYS A 132 6.77 12.97 19.98
C LYS A 132 5.36 13.02 19.38
N LYS A 133 5.07 13.91 18.43
CA LYS A 133 3.77 13.97 17.74
C LYS A 133 3.39 12.64 17.11
N GLU A 134 4.30 12.05 16.33
CA GLU A 134 4.04 10.74 15.68
C GLU A 134 3.75 9.64 16.72
N GLN A 135 4.47 9.63 17.85
CA GLN A 135 4.23 8.66 18.91
C GLN A 135 2.86 8.89 19.57
N TYR A 136 2.52 10.14 19.86
CA TYR A 136 1.23 10.51 20.43
C TYR A 136 0.07 10.08 19.50
N LEU A 137 0.20 10.35 18.21
CA LEU A 137 -0.79 9.96 17.21
C LEU A 137 -0.96 8.44 17.15
N LYS A 138 0.13 7.66 17.24
CA LYS A 138 0.05 6.19 17.29
C LYS A 138 -0.63 5.67 18.56
N GLU A 139 -0.32 6.24 19.72
CA GLU A 139 -0.87 5.80 21.01
C GLU A 139 -2.35 6.17 21.20
N HIS A 140 -2.83 7.17 20.47
CA HIS A 140 -4.18 7.73 20.65
C HIS A 140 -5.05 7.73 19.38
N ASP A 141 -4.58 7.09 18.31
CA ASP A 141 -5.24 7.07 17.00
C ASP A 141 -6.70 6.57 17.09
N GLU A 142 -6.91 5.45 17.79
CA GLU A 142 -8.22 4.80 17.96
C GLU A 142 -9.27 5.73 18.60
N PHE A 143 -8.84 6.68 19.42
CA PHE A 143 -9.75 7.60 20.10
C PHE A 143 -10.25 8.74 19.20
N PHE A 144 -9.49 9.07 18.16
CA PHE A 144 -9.77 10.24 17.31
C PHE A 144 -10.18 9.86 15.90
N ASN A 145 -9.68 8.74 15.37
CA ASN A 145 -9.70 8.45 13.93
C ASN A 145 -10.40 7.14 13.53
N ASP A 146 -10.68 6.24 14.48
CA ASP A 146 -11.45 5.01 14.22
C ASP A 146 -12.95 5.28 14.30
N VAL A 147 -13.47 5.96 13.28
CA VAL A 147 -14.91 6.14 13.09
C VAL A 147 -15.47 4.89 12.44
N LYS A 148 -16.35 4.16 13.15
CA LYS A 148 -17.15 3.10 12.54
C LYS A 148 -18.17 3.73 11.59
N TYR A 149 -17.99 3.56 10.29
CA TYR A 149 -19.03 3.88 9.33
C TYR A 149 -20.13 2.82 9.40
N GLU A 150 -21.39 3.24 9.50
CA GLU A 150 -22.53 2.35 9.28
C GLU A 150 -22.46 1.82 7.85
N ASP A 151 -22.59 0.51 7.69
CA ASP A 151 -22.61 -0.17 6.38
C ASP A 151 -23.77 0.40 5.54
N LYS A 152 -23.47 1.39 4.70
CA LYS A 152 -24.35 1.82 3.62
C LYS A 152 -24.14 0.91 2.42
N GLU A 153 -25.24 0.54 1.75
CA GLU A 153 -25.28 -0.38 0.61
C GLU A 153 -24.40 0.03 -0.59
N ASP A 154 -23.91 1.28 -0.65
CA ASP A 154 -23.04 1.76 -1.74
C ASP A 154 -21.54 1.82 -1.33
N GLU A 155 -20.79 0.79 -1.71
CA GLU A 155 -19.35 0.69 -1.47
C GLU A 155 -18.53 1.81 -2.13
N LYS A 156 -18.95 2.35 -3.28
CA LYS A 156 -18.21 3.42 -3.97
C LYS A 156 -18.33 4.74 -3.23
N GLU A 157 -19.53 5.05 -2.72
CA GLU A 157 -19.76 6.22 -1.88
C GLU A 157 -18.94 6.14 -0.58
N ASN A 158 -18.82 4.95 0.01
CA ASN A 158 -18.04 4.71 1.22
C ASN A 158 -16.53 4.89 0.98
N ILE A 159 -16.00 4.42 -0.15
CA ILE A 159 -14.58 4.62 -0.54
C ILE A 159 -14.27 6.12 -0.70
N ALA A 160 -15.15 6.87 -1.37
CA ALA A 160 -14.94 8.30 -1.60
C ALA A 160 -14.94 9.11 -0.30
N LYS A 161 -15.85 8.80 0.63
CA LYS A 161 -15.91 9.45 1.95
C LYS A 161 -14.68 9.17 2.79
N GLU A 162 -14.25 7.91 2.84
CA GLU A 162 -13.05 7.50 3.57
C GLU A 162 -11.78 8.15 2.98
N LEU A 163 -11.67 8.27 1.66
CA LEU A 163 -10.54 8.98 1.04
C LEU A 163 -10.54 10.48 1.36
N ALA A 164 -11.70 11.13 1.33
CA ALA A 164 -11.82 12.55 1.70
C ALA A 164 -11.46 12.78 3.18
N GLU A 165 -11.86 11.87 4.06
CA GLU A 165 -11.51 11.94 5.48
C GLU A 165 -10.01 11.73 5.71
N LEU A 166 -9.38 10.76 5.04
CA LEU A 166 -7.93 10.57 5.09
C LEU A 166 -7.16 11.80 4.60
N GLN A 167 -7.65 12.45 3.54
CA GLN A 167 -7.05 13.68 3.03
C GLN A 167 -7.13 14.79 4.08
N ARG A 168 -8.32 15.01 4.67
CA ARG A 168 -8.54 15.99 5.74
C ARG A 168 -7.61 15.72 6.94
N LEU A 169 -7.55 14.49 7.41
CA LEU A 169 -6.72 14.09 8.55
C LEU A 169 -5.22 14.28 8.26
N ASN A 170 -4.78 14.01 7.03
CA ASN A 170 -3.40 14.23 6.62
C ASN A 170 -3.04 15.73 6.53
N GLU A 171 -3.94 16.55 5.97
CA GLU A 171 -3.76 18.01 5.88
C GLU A 171 -3.71 18.67 7.27
N GLU A 172 -4.55 18.21 8.19
CA GLU A 172 -4.56 18.68 9.58
C GLU A 172 -3.42 18.10 10.43
N GLY A 173 -2.71 17.08 9.93
CA GLY A 173 -1.65 16.38 10.67
C GLY A 173 -2.17 15.57 11.87
N ASN A 174 -3.43 15.12 11.80
CA ASN A 174 -4.15 14.42 12.86
C ASN A 174 -4.15 12.90 12.70
N ILE A 175 -3.32 12.34 11.81
CA ILE A 175 -3.19 10.90 11.57
C ILE A 175 -1.73 10.47 11.59
N SER A 176 -1.46 9.30 12.18
CA SER A 176 -0.12 8.71 12.16
C SER A 176 0.24 8.21 10.77
N LYS A 177 1.54 8.15 10.44
CA LYS A 177 1.99 7.65 9.14
C LYS A 177 1.61 6.18 8.93
N ASP A 178 1.69 5.39 9.99
CA ASP A 178 1.36 3.97 9.96
C ASP A 178 -0.14 3.76 9.72
N ASN A 179 -1.01 4.53 10.39
CA ASN A 179 -2.45 4.41 10.19
C ASN A 179 -2.88 4.92 8.82
N LEU A 180 -2.34 6.05 8.37
CA LEU A 180 -2.56 6.54 7.01
C LEU A 180 -2.19 5.48 5.98
N ALA A 181 -1.01 4.85 6.11
CA ALA A 181 -0.57 3.80 5.22
C ALA A 181 -1.50 2.57 5.25
N ASN A 182 -1.92 2.13 6.45
CA ASN A 182 -2.82 0.99 6.61
C ASN A 182 -4.20 1.26 6.01
N ARG A 183 -4.79 2.43 6.25
CA ARG A 183 -6.11 2.81 5.71
C ARG A 183 -6.06 3.03 4.20
N LEU A 184 -5.01 3.65 3.67
CA LEU A 184 -4.79 3.74 2.22
C LEU A 184 -4.59 2.37 1.57
N LYS A 185 -3.87 1.45 2.22
CA LYS A 185 -3.73 0.06 1.75
C LYS A 185 -5.08 -0.66 1.74
N ASN A 186 -5.89 -0.47 2.78
CA ASN A 186 -7.24 -1.04 2.84
C ASN A 186 -8.16 -0.46 1.76
N LEU A 187 -8.12 0.86 1.53
CA LEU A 187 -8.81 1.50 0.41
C LEU A 187 -8.34 0.96 -0.94
N SER A 188 -7.03 0.85 -1.15
CA SER A 188 -6.47 0.27 -2.36
C SER A 188 -6.95 -1.16 -2.56
N ASN A 189 -7.00 -1.97 -1.51
CA ASN A 189 -7.55 -3.32 -1.58
C ASN A 189 -9.04 -3.32 -1.92
N LYS A 190 -9.83 -2.40 -1.34
CA LYS A 190 -11.27 -2.25 -1.66
C LYS A 190 -11.49 -1.79 -3.10
N ILE A 191 -10.68 -0.85 -3.60
CA ILE A 191 -10.70 -0.38 -5.00
C ILE A 191 -10.28 -1.50 -5.94
N ASN A 192 -9.27 -2.29 -5.57
CA ASN A 192 -8.82 -3.44 -6.36
C ASN A 192 -9.85 -4.59 -6.33
N ALA A 193 -10.58 -4.77 -5.24
CA ALA A 193 -11.67 -5.73 -5.13
C ALA A 193 -12.92 -5.29 -5.91
N SER A 194 -13.18 -3.99 -6.02
CA SER A 194 -14.28 -3.44 -6.83
C SER A 194 -13.94 -3.29 -8.32
N ASN A 195 -12.65 -3.39 -8.69
CA ASN A 195 -12.17 -3.50 -10.06
C ASN A 195 -12.01 -4.97 -10.47
N THR A 196 -13.12 -5.62 -10.79
CA THR A 196 -13.16 -6.97 -11.39
C THR A 196 -12.56 -7.04 -12.81
N GLU A 197 -12.14 -5.93 -13.40
CA GLU A 197 -11.48 -5.88 -14.73
C GLU A 197 -9.96 -6.10 -14.69
N ASN A 198 -9.32 -6.03 -13.52
CA ASN A 198 -7.87 -6.19 -13.35
C ASN A 198 -7.49 -7.49 -12.62
N SER A 199 -8.29 -8.54 -12.72
CA SER A 199 -7.79 -9.86 -12.34
C SER A 199 -6.71 -10.27 -13.35
N GLN A 200 -5.53 -10.62 -12.85
CA GLN A 200 -4.45 -11.20 -13.68
C GLN A 200 -4.92 -12.43 -14.48
N VAL A 201 -5.96 -13.10 -14.00
CA VAL A 201 -6.65 -14.22 -14.63
C VAL A 201 -8.07 -13.80 -14.99
N PRO A 202 -8.57 -14.02 -16.23
CA PRO A 202 -9.97 -13.78 -16.55
C PRO A 202 -10.92 -14.46 -15.56
N LEU A 203 -12.00 -13.79 -15.17
CA LEU A 203 -12.93 -14.29 -14.14
C LEU A 203 -13.45 -15.70 -14.46
N GLU A 204 -13.75 -15.98 -15.73
CA GLU A 204 -14.21 -17.29 -16.21
C GLU A 204 -13.16 -18.42 -16.09
N ASP A 205 -11.88 -18.06 -15.92
CA ASP A 205 -10.76 -18.99 -15.81
C ASP A 205 -10.32 -19.23 -14.37
N ILE A 206 -10.78 -18.44 -13.39
CA ILE A 206 -10.33 -18.54 -11.99
C ILE A 206 -10.52 -19.96 -11.44
N GLU A 207 -11.67 -20.57 -11.70
CA GLU A 207 -11.93 -21.93 -11.21
C GLU A 207 -11.07 -22.98 -11.93
N LYS A 208 -10.80 -22.78 -13.23
CA LYS A 208 -9.89 -23.66 -14.00
C LYS A 208 -8.47 -23.56 -13.46
N VAL A 209 -7.98 -22.35 -13.20
CA VAL A 209 -6.65 -22.10 -12.61
C VAL A 209 -6.55 -22.68 -11.21
N ALA A 210 -7.56 -22.48 -10.35
CA ALA A 210 -7.58 -23.08 -9.02
C ALA A 210 -7.51 -24.61 -9.10
N THR A 211 -8.27 -25.22 -10.01
CA THR A 211 -8.23 -26.67 -10.24
C THR A 211 -6.86 -27.14 -10.76
N TYR A 212 -6.24 -26.37 -11.66
CA TYR A 212 -4.89 -26.64 -12.14
C TYR A 212 -3.86 -26.60 -11.01
N ILE A 213 -3.91 -25.56 -10.16
CA ILE A 213 -3.03 -25.42 -8.99
C ILE A 213 -3.20 -26.61 -8.04
N MET A 214 -4.44 -27.02 -7.78
CA MET A 214 -4.74 -28.19 -6.95
C MET A 214 -4.03 -29.45 -7.45
N ASN A 215 -3.91 -29.62 -8.77
CA ASN A 215 -3.32 -30.80 -9.41
C ASN A 215 -1.80 -30.71 -9.60
N THR A 216 -1.15 -29.65 -9.11
CA THR A 216 0.32 -29.56 -9.16
C THR A 216 0.96 -30.50 -8.14
N SER A 217 2.13 -31.07 -8.45
CA SER A 217 2.84 -31.97 -7.54
C SER A 217 3.08 -31.35 -6.15
N LYS A 218 3.32 -30.04 -6.10
CA LYS A 218 3.52 -29.31 -4.84
C LYS A 218 2.28 -29.37 -3.93
N VAL A 219 1.08 -29.27 -4.50
CA VAL A 219 -0.17 -29.30 -3.73
C VAL A 219 -0.61 -30.74 -3.48
N GLN A 220 -0.47 -31.63 -4.46
CA GLN A 220 -0.76 -33.06 -4.30
C GLN A 220 0.11 -33.69 -3.21
N ASN A 221 1.42 -33.42 -3.17
CA ASN A 221 2.28 -33.93 -2.09
C ASN A 221 1.79 -33.47 -0.71
N LYS A 222 1.37 -32.21 -0.56
CA LYS A 222 0.81 -31.71 0.72
C LYS A 222 -0.52 -32.35 1.09
N ILE A 223 -1.31 -32.75 0.10
CA ILE A 223 -2.54 -33.50 0.31
C ILE A 223 -2.20 -34.92 0.77
N ASP A 224 -1.25 -35.57 0.11
CA ASP A 224 -0.83 -36.94 0.40
C ASP A 224 -0.11 -37.05 1.77
N GLU A 225 0.64 -36.01 2.15
CA GLU A 225 1.27 -35.86 3.47
C GLU A 225 0.25 -35.50 4.59
N GLY A 226 -1.02 -35.29 4.26
CA GLY A 226 -2.07 -34.93 5.23
C GLY A 226 -2.02 -33.49 5.73
N ILE A 227 -1.16 -32.63 5.18
CA ILE A 227 -1.08 -31.20 5.54
C ILE A 227 -2.35 -30.46 5.09
N ILE A 228 -2.94 -30.89 3.96
CA ILE A 228 -4.22 -30.36 3.46
C ILE A 228 -5.29 -31.45 3.62
N GLU A 229 -6.01 -31.39 4.74
CA GLU A 229 -7.07 -32.37 5.05
C GLU A 229 -8.35 -32.11 4.23
N ASN A 230 -8.74 -30.84 4.08
CA ASN A 230 -9.97 -30.45 3.38
C ASN A 230 -9.68 -29.82 2.01
N LYS A 231 -9.69 -30.66 0.97
CA LYS A 231 -9.39 -30.26 -0.43
C LYS A 231 -10.35 -29.18 -0.94
N GLU A 232 -11.64 -29.31 -0.65
CA GLU A 232 -12.67 -28.37 -1.12
C GLU A 232 -12.53 -26.99 -0.47
N ALA A 233 -12.31 -26.94 0.84
CA ALA A 233 -12.08 -25.69 1.55
C ALA A 233 -10.79 -25.01 1.05
N TYR A 234 -9.74 -25.79 0.79
CA TYR A 234 -8.49 -25.27 0.26
C TYR A 234 -8.65 -24.73 -1.17
N LYS A 235 -9.37 -25.44 -2.06
CA LYS A 235 -9.71 -24.95 -3.41
C LYS A 235 -10.50 -23.64 -3.33
N LYS A 236 -11.50 -23.53 -2.46
CA LYS A 236 -12.27 -22.28 -2.25
C LYS A 236 -11.39 -21.14 -1.75
N SER A 237 -10.41 -21.42 -0.90
CA SER A 237 -9.43 -20.43 -0.44
C SER A 237 -8.55 -19.92 -1.59
N ILE A 238 -8.10 -20.81 -2.48
CA ILE A 238 -7.35 -20.43 -3.69
C ILE A 238 -8.22 -19.54 -4.58
N ILE A 239 -9.45 -19.95 -4.89
CA ILE A 239 -10.39 -19.17 -5.72
C ILE A 239 -10.54 -17.76 -5.15
N LYS A 240 -10.86 -17.65 -3.85
CA LYS A 240 -11.00 -16.34 -3.18
C LYS A 240 -9.72 -15.51 -3.26
N SER A 241 -8.56 -16.14 -3.15
CA SER A 241 -7.27 -15.44 -3.22
C SER A 241 -6.95 -14.96 -4.63
N ILE A 242 -7.28 -15.74 -5.66
CA ILE A 242 -7.14 -15.34 -7.07
C ILE A 242 -8.11 -14.20 -7.38
N SER A 243 -9.38 -14.35 -7.04
CA SER A 243 -10.41 -13.30 -7.24
C SER A 243 -10.06 -11.99 -6.56
N ASN A 244 -9.34 -12.05 -5.43
CA ASN A 244 -8.91 -10.87 -4.68
C ASN A 244 -7.50 -10.39 -5.06
N ASN A 245 -6.90 -10.91 -6.14
CA ASN A 245 -5.52 -10.57 -6.58
C ASN A 245 -4.45 -10.73 -5.48
N SER A 246 -4.66 -11.63 -4.51
CA SER A 246 -3.75 -11.88 -3.39
C SER A 246 -2.95 -13.18 -3.54
N PHE A 247 -3.22 -13.97 -4.58
CA PHE A 247 -2.53 -15.21 -4.85
C PHE A 247 -1.16 -14.97 -5.52
N ASN A 248 -0.08 -15.21 -4.78
CA ASN A 248 1.27 -14.96 -5.27
C ASN A 248 1.66 -15.88 -6.44
N GLY A 249 2.08 -15.27 -7.56
CA GLY A 249 2.57 -15.99 -8.74
C GLY A 249 1.48 -16.64 -9.58
N VAL A 250 0.22 -16.17 -9.50
CA VAL A 250 -0.90 -16.72 -10.28
C VAL A 250 -0.66 -16.65 -11.79
N ASP A 251 0.02 -15.61 -12.29
CA ASP A 251 0.38 -15.45 -13.71
C ASP A 251 1.08 -16.69 -14.28
N LYS A 252 2.06 -17.22 -13.53
CA LYS A 252 2.85 -18.38 -13.96
C LYS A 252 1.98 -19.63 -14.07
N TYR A 253 1.02 -19.80 -13.18
CA TYR A 253 0.08 -20.91 -13.22
C TYR A 253 -0.91 -20.76 -14.37
N TYR A 254 -1.38 -19.54 -14.64
CA TYR A 254 -2.28 -19.28 -15.76
C TYR A 254 -1.59 -19.51 -17.11
N GLU A 255 -0.40 -18.94 -17.32
CA GLU A 255 0.39 -19.17 -18.53
C GLU A 255 0.73 -20.66 -18.74
N ALA A 256 1.05 -21.38 -17.66
CA ALA A 256 1.31 -22.81 -17.73
C ALA A 256 0.05 -23.61 -18.10
N LEU A 257 -1.12 -23.23 -17.58
CA LEU A 257 -2.40 -23.83 -17.94
C LEU A 257 -2.72 -23.59 -19.42
N VAL A 258 -2.61 -22.35 -19.90
CA VAL A 258 -2.84 -22.00 -21.31
C VAL A 258 -1.95 -22.84 -22.24
N LYS A 259 -0.65 -22.94 -21.93
CA LYS A 259 0.30 -23.74 -22.73
C LYS A 259 0.00 -25.24 -22.67
N LYS A 260 -0.41 -25.75 -21.51
CA LYS A 260 -0.81 -27.15 -21.36
C LYS A 260 -2.02 -27.44 -22.25
N GLU A 261 -3.06 -26.63 -22.18
CA GLU A 261 -4.25 -26.78 -23.03
C GLU A 261 -3.92 -26.71 -24.52
N GLN A 262 -3.03 -25.80 -24.95
CA GLN A 262 -2.59 -25.74 -26.36
C GLN A 262 -1.88 -27.02 -26.81
N LYS A 263 -1.03 -27.59 -25.94
CA LYS A 263 -0.36 -28.86 -26.19
C LYS A 263 -1.38 -29.99 -26.27
N ASP A 264 -2.32 -30.05 -25.32
CA ASP A 264 -3.35 -31.08 -25.26
C ASP A 264 -4.24 -31.02 -26.53
N ILE A 265 -4.63 -29.82 -26.98
CA ILE A 265 -5.35 -29.60 -28.24
C ILE A 265 -4.56 -30.17 -29.43
N LEU A 266 -3.27 -29.82 -29.55
CA LEU A 266 -2.43 -30.29 -30.65
C LEU A 266 -2.28 -31.81 -30.64
N GLU A 267 -2.09 -32.41 -29.46
CA GLU A 267 -1.95 -33.85 -29.28
C GLU A 267 -3.25 -34.58 -29.63
N THR A 268 -4.40 -34.11 -29.14
CA THR A 268 -5.72 -34.67 -29.47
C THR A 268 -5.98 -34.62 -30.98
N LEU A 269 -5.70 -33.49 -31.64
CA LEU A 269 -5.86 -33.39 -33.09
C LEU A 269 -4.90 -34.32 -33.84
N THR A 270 -3.65 -34.42 -33.40
CA THR A 270 -2.64 -35.31 -34.03
C THR A 270 -3.08 -36.76 -33.98
N ILE A 271 -3.46 -37.25 -32.80
CA ILE A 271 -3.95 -38.63 -32.61
C ILE A 271 -5.21 -38.87 -33.43
N SER A 272 -6.14 -37.91 -33.43
CA SER A 272 -7.39 -38.02 -34.17
C SER A 272 -7.18 -38.13 -35.68
N LEU A 273 -6.25 -37.34 -36.23
CA LEU A 273 -5.89 -37.40 -37.65
C LEU A 273 -5.14 -38.69 -37.98
N GLU A 274 -4.22 -39.12 -37.13
CA GLU A 274 -3.48 -40.37 -37.33
C GLU A 274 -4.40 -41.60 -37.32
N GLN A 275 -5.45 -41.60 -36.51
CA GLN A 275 -6.38 -42.72 -36.40
C GLN A 275 -7.50 -42.71 -37.44
N ASN A 276 -8.08 -41.54 -37.71
CA ASN A 276 -9.30 -41.42 -38.53
C ASN A 276 -9.04 -40.89 -39.94
N GLU A 277 -7.91 -40.22 -40.17
CA GLU A 277 -7.57 -39.56 -41.44
C GLU A 277 -6.11 -39.85 -41.85
N ASN A 278 -5.66 -41.09 -41.66
CA ASN A 278 -4.28 -41.47 -41.93
C ASN A 278 -3.85 -41.34 -43.40
N GLU A 279 -4.80 -41.33 -44.34
CA GLU A 279 -4.59 -41.28 -45.78
C GLU A 279 -5.29 -40.09 -46.44
N ASN A 280 -4.62 -39.45 -47.40
CA ASN A 280 -5.16 -38.35 -48.19
C ASN A 280 -4.82 -38.50 -49.68
N PHE A 281 -5.83 -38.37 -50.57
CA PHE A 281 -5.65 -38.51 -52.00
C PHE A 281 -5.25 -37.19 -52.68
N TYR A 282 -4.15 -37.19 -53.42
CA TYR A 282 -3.69 -36.03 -54.19
C TYR A 282 -3.11 -36.41 -55.56
N GLN A 283 -3.69 -35.87 -56.65
CA GLN A 283 -3.20 -36.02 -58.03
C GLN A 283 -2.78 -37.47 -58.39
N LYS A 284 -3.67 -38.43 -58.08
CA LYS A 284 -3.52 -39.89 -58.26
C LYS A 284 -2.57 -40.61 -57.28
N ASN A 285 -2.01 -39.93 -56.29
CA ASN A 285 -1.19 -40.53 -55.23
C ASN A 285 -1.95 -40.59 -53.89
N ILE A 286 -1.61 -41.59 -53.07
CA ILE A 286 -2.02 -41.67 -51.66
C ILE A 286 -0.87 -41.10 -50.81
N LEU A 287 -1.18 -40.10 -50.00
CA LEU A 287 -0.27 -39.51 -49.02
C LEU A 287 -0.69 -39.94 -47.62
N TYR A 288 0.30 -40.16 -46.75
CA TYR A 288 0.11 -40.63 -45.39
C TYR A 288 0.36 -39.52 -44.40
N PHE A 289 -0.47 -39.44 -43.35
CA PHE A 289 -0.29 -38.46 -42.28
C PHE A 289 1.11 -38.61 -41.67
N LYS A 290 1.79 -37.48 -41.48
CA LYS A 290 3.15 -37.43 -40.95
C LYS A 290 3.19 -36.67 -39.62
N ASP A 291 2.71 -35.44 -39.64
CA ASP A 291 2.74 -34.54 -38.49
C ASP A 291 1.65 -33.47 -38.58
N LEU A 292 1.38 -32.85 -37.44
CA LEU A 292 0.54 -31.67 -37.30
C LEU A 292 1.37 -30.54 -36.70
N ILE A 293 1.35 -29.38 -37.35
CA ILE A 293 2.10 -28.20 -36.92
C ILE A 293 1.10 -27.10 -36.58
N PHE A 294 1.27 -26.46 -35.42
CA PHE A 294 0.55 -25.25 -35.06
C PHE A 294 1.40 -24.01 -35.35
N THR A 295 0.94 -23.13 -36.24
CA THR A 295 1.66 -21.90 -36.63
C THR A 295 0.66 -20.83 -37.03
N ASN A 296 0.94 -19.55 -36.75
CA ASN A 296 0.05 -18.43 -37.11
C ASN A 296 -1.41 -18.64 -36.68
N ASN A 297 -1.62 -19.23 -35.51
CA ASN A 297 -2.94 -19.58 -34.97
C ASN A 297 -3.74 -20.56 -35.84
N ILE A 298 -3.09 -21.33 -36.71
CA ILE A 298 -3.71 -22.38 -37.51
C ILE A 298 -3.02 -23.74 -37.34
N PHE A 299 -3.77 -24.83 -37.57
CA PHE A 299 -3.25 -26.19 -37.58
C PHE A 299 -3.03 -26.67 -39.01
N LEU A 300 -1.81 -27.12 -39.30
CA LEU A 300 -1.37 -27.60 -40.61
C LEU A 300 -0.96 -29.07 -40.52
N ALA A 301 -1.72 -29.95 -41.17
CA ALA A 301 -1.37 -31.35 -41.28
C ALA A 301 -0.48 -31.57 -42.50
N THR A 302 0.68 -32.20 -42.27
CA THR A 302 1.57 -32.65 -43.34
C THR A 302 1.25 -34.09 -43.70
N TYR A 303 1.06 -34.34 -44.99
CA TYR A 303 0.94 -35.67 -45.55
C TYR A 303 2.09 -35.94 -46.50
N GLN A 304 2.67 -37.14 -46.46
CA GLN A 304 3.86 -37.52 -47.22
C GLN A 304 3.63 -38.83 -47.98
N SER A 305 4.18 -38.94 -49.19
CA SER A 305 4.16 -40.19 -49.96
C SER A 305 5.01 -41.28 -49.27
N LYS A 306 4.69 -42.57 -49.53
CA LYS A 306 5.43 -43.70 -48.92
C LYS A 306 6.94 -43.68 -49.20
N ASP A 307 7.31 -43.24 -50.40
CA ASP A 307 8.70 -43.10 -50.85
C ASP A 307 9.39 -41.84 -50.31
N LYS A 308 8.69 -41.04 -49.51
CA LYS A 308 9.15 -39.80 -48.87
C LYS A 308 9.56 -38.67 -49.81
N ASN A 309 9.37 -38.82 -51.12
CA ASN A 309 9.80 -37.87 -52.14
C ASN A 309 8.87 -36.66 -52.28
N PHE A 310 7.63 -36.77 -51.81
CA PHE A 310 6.64 -35.70 -51.92
C PHE A 310 5.88 -35.49 -50.61
N SER A 311 5.73 -34.24 -50.19
CA SER A 311 4.93 -33.87 -49.01
C SER A 311 4.06 -32.66 -49.30
N LYS A 312 2.85 -32.65 -48.76
CA LYS A 312 1.91 -31.54 -48.89
C LYS A 312 1.27 -31.20 -47.55
N LYS A 313 1.08 -29.91 -47.31
CA LYS A 313 0.43 -29.38 -46.11
C LYS A 313 -1.02 -29.00 -46.40
N TYR A 314 -1.90 -29.33 -45.47
CA TYR A 314 -3.32 -29.00 -45.51
C TYR A 314 -3.73 -28.27 -44.24
N ILE A 315 -4.50 -27.20 -44.39
CA ILE A 315 -5.12 -26.49 -43.26
C ILE A 315 -6.23 -27.39 -42.72
N ILE A 316 -6.23 -27.64 -41.41
CA ILE A 316 -7.37 -28.30 -40.75
C ILE A 316 -8.54 -27.33 -40.70
N SER A 317 -9.72 -27.76 -41.12
CA SER A 317 -10.92 -26.93 -41.10
C SER A 317 -11.47 -26.77 -39.68
N ASP A 318 -12.19 -25.67 -39.46
CA ASP A 318 -12.92 -25.40 -38.21
C ASP A 318 -13.91 -26.52 -37.86
N GLU A 319 -14.58 -27.10 -38.86
CA GLU A 319 -15.49 -28.24 -38.68
C GLU A 319 -14.77 -29.46 -38.08
N LYS A 320 -13.55 -29.78 -38.55
CA LYS A 320 -12.76 -30.88 -38.01
C LYS A 320 -12.29 -30.60 -36.59
N ILE A 321 -11.90 -29.36 -36.30
CA ILE A 321 -11.54 -28.94 -34.95
C ILE A 321 -12.72 -29.15 -34.00
N LYS A 322 -13.91 -28.70 -34.38
CA LYS A 322 -15.14 -28.88 -33.59
C LYS A 322 -15.56 -30.33 -33.46
N TYR A 323 -15.21 -31.18 -34.41
CA TYR A 323 -15.50 -32.61 -34.38
C TYR A 323 -14.59 -33.37 -33.41
N TYR A 324 -13.28 -33.08 -33.43
CA TYR A 324 -12.29 -33.83 -32.62
C TYR A 324 -12.04 -33.25 -31.23
N LEU A 325 -12.29 -31.95 -31.02
CA LEU A 325 -12.07 -31.31 -29.73
C LEU A 325 -13.36 -31.16 -28.94
N HIS A 326 -13.22 -31.03 -27.61
CA HIS A 326 -14.32 -30.55 -26.76
C HIS A 326 -14.75 -29.13 -27.15
N SER A 327 -15.97 -28.77 -26.74
CA SER A 327 -16.49 -27.39 -26.86
C SER A 327 -15.48 -26.37 -26.35
N SER A 328 -15.35 -25.24 -27.03
CA SER A 328 -14.38 -24.18 -26.70
C SER A 328 -14.53 -23.65 -25.27
N TYR A 329 -15.72 -23.80 -24.67
CA TYR A 329 -16.02 -23.44 -23.27
C TYR A 329 -15.12 -24.12 -22.23
N PHE A 330 -14.63 -25.33 -22.51
CA PHE A 330 -13.81 -26.09 -21.57
C PHE A 330 -12.40 -25.53 -21.40
N TYR A 331 -11.92 -24.71 -22.34
CA TYR A 331 -10.57 -24.16 -22.32
C TYR A 331 -10.53 -22.78 -21.66
N THR A 332 -9.33 -22.34 -21.27
CA THR A 332 -9.08 -20.95 -20.86
C THR A 332 -9.58 -19.96 -21.90
N LYS A 333 -9.94 -18.75 -21.46
CA LYS A 333 -10.39 -17.65 -22.33
C LYS A 333 -9.50 -17.47 -23.56
N GLN A 334 -8.18 -17.51 -23.37
CA GLN A 334 -7.21 -17.35 -24.46
C GLN A 334 -7.33 -18.46 -25.52
N ASN A 335 -7.46 -19.72 -25.11
CA ASN A 335 -7.59 -20.85 -26.04
C ASN A 335 -9.00 -20.96 -26.62
N LYS A 336 -10.02 -20.57 -25.85
CA LYS A 336 -11.38 -20.40 -26.35
C LYS A 336 -11.43 -19.37 -27.47
N GLU A 337 -10.84 -18.19 -27.29
CA GLU A 337 -10.77 -17.15 -28.32
C GLU A 337 -9.97 -17.61 -29.55
N LEU A 338 -8.91 -18.40 -29.37
CA LEU A 338 -8.17 -19.00 -30.48
C LEU A 338 -9.04 -19.93 -31.32
N LEU A 339 -9.86 -20.78 -30.68
CA LEU A 339 -10.75 -21.72 -31.36
C LEU A 339 -11.97 -21.00 -31.98
N ASP A 340 -12.58 -20.07 -31.25
CA ASP A 340 -13.76 -19.33 -31.71
C ASP A 340 -13.42 -18.44 -32.93
N ASN A 341 -12.20 -17.89 -32.98
CA ASN A 341 -11.73 -17.06 -34.09
C ASN A 341 -10.98 -17.84 -35.19
N TYR A 342 -10.98 -19.17 -35.14
CA TYR A 342 -10.14 -19.99 -36.01
C TYR A 342 -10.40 -19.79 -37.51
N ASN A 343 -11.67 -19.63 -37.91
CA ASN A 343 -12.01 -19.30 -39.30
C ASN A 343 -11.39 -17.98 -39.79
N GLN A 344 -11.27 -16.99 -38.91
CA GLN A 344 -10.61 -15.73 -39.24
C GLN A 344 -9.09 -15.93 -39.34
N ALA A 345 -8.50 -16.75 -38.47
CA ALA A 345 -7.07 -17.10 -38.55
C ALA A 345 -6.74 -17.80 -39.88
N ILE A 346 -7.61 -18.70 -40.36
CA ILE A 346 -7.48 -19.32 -41.69
C ILE A 346 -7.45 -18.28 -42.80
N LYS A 347 -8.41 -17.34 -42.81
CA LYS A 347 -8.48 -16.28 -43.83
C LYS A 347 -7.20 -15.43 -43.84
N ASN A 348 -6.77 -14.99 -42.66
CA ASN A 348 -5.55 -14.19 -42.50
C ASN A 348 -4.31 -14.94 -43.02
N TYR A 349 -4.20 -16.23 -42.75
CA TYR A 349 -3.09 -17.05 -43.23
C TYR A 349 -3.10 -17.24 -44.75
N GLN A 350 -4.28 -17.43 -45.35
CA GLN A 350 -4.43 -17.54 -46.81
C GLN A 350 -4.05 -16.23 -47.52
N GLU A 351 -4.47 -15.08 -46.99
CA GLU A 351 -4.07 -13.76 -47.48
C GLU A 351 -2.55 -13.57 -47.41
N LEU A 352 -1.93 -13.97 -46.30
CA LEU A 352 -0.49 -13.89 -46.11
C LEU A 352 0.29 -14.72 -47.15
N ILE A 353 -0.17 -15.94 -47.47
CA ILE A 353 0.40 -16.77 -48.53
C ILE A 353 0.23 -16.11 -49.91
N ASN A 354 -0.97 -15.61 -50.21
CA ASN A 354 -1.25 -14.99 -51.52
C ASN A 354 -0.39 -13.75 -51.76
N THR A 355 -0.15 -12.96 -50.71
CA THR A 355 0.68 -11.75 -50.78
C THR A 355 2.18 -12.08 -50.94
N HIS A 356 2.64 -13.20 -50.36
CA HIS A 356 4.00 -13.68 -50.58
C HIS A 356 4.21 -14.21 -52.00
N ASN A 357 3.21 -14.93 -52.54
CA ASN A 357 3.28 -15.47 -53.90
C ASN A 357 3.20 -14.36 -54.97
N SER A 358 2.44 -13.28 -54.73
CA SER A 358 2.40 -12.15 -55.66
C SER A 358 3.73 -11.39 -55.72
N LYS A 359 4.43 -11.22 -54.61
CA LYS A 359 5.78 -10.60 -54.59
C LYS A 359 6.84 -11.44 -55.30
N ASN A 360 6.81 -12.77 -55.16
CA ASN A 360 7.78 -13.65 -55.82
C ASN A 360 7.55 -13.82 -57.33
N ASN A 361 6.33 -13.61 -57.82
CA ASN A 361 6.04 -13.59 -59.27
C ASN A 361 6.27 -12.20 -59.91
N SER A 362 6.64 -11.20 -59.11
CA SER A 362 6.91 -9.81 -59.55
C SER A 362 8.41 -9.46 -59.57
N SER A 363 9.27 -10.44 -59.29
CA SER A 363 10.75 -10.37 -59.41
C SER A 363 11.20 -11.38 -60.46
#